data_AF-M0D675-F1
#
_entry.id   AF-M0D675-F1
#
_cell.length_a   1.000
_cell.length_b   1.000
_cell.length_c   1.000
_cell.angle_alpha   90.00
_cell.angle_beta   90.00
_cell.angle_gamma   90.00
#
_symmetry.space_group_name_H-M   'P 1'
#
loop_
_entity.id
_entity.type
_entity.pdbx_description
1 polymer ?
#
loop_
_entity_poly.entity_id
_entity_poly.type
_entity_poly.pdbx_seq_one_letter_code
_entity_poly.pdbx_strand_id
1 'polypeptide(L)'
;MDVSRGSALVLLGVGLFLATMVVGAATAPSGSAGGVDAPATPTPSPDDTAAPSDPDATAAPSGAPSPDEPQTLVGNQGGWVTHGSVIAFDGRSVAWRNTQADGYFEVSRLDDGRVLAAFANESSDDCGEIGAPCARTGYRIIEPGSGEILSEYSFPVGSITNSEVHAADATGDGAIAYVDMDAERVVVVENGTEVWEWRASELYEAPDEPASRDWLHINDVDTIGDGRFLVSVRNANQLLIVERGEGVVEIINEDDGTSDENCLKSGRLYDADGDGDVRCGDPGVIKEQHNPQWLGDGAVLVADSENDRVVELHRTDDGDWEPVWAVDRAGGIALTWPRDADRLPNGNTLIADSRNRRVIEVNSRGEMVWNVSVGAAAKHGPGIVYEADRLPYGEYAGSYDGGSTGTDANGTVTDDGSATATKTPLPRMTAANSSAGLTAPDDEIPLLSEAVAGLQGTFAWVPIWFGELHLAATALGLLFVLVGGVDHLLAARGVSVPGRE
;
A
#
# COMPACT_ATOMS: atom_id res chain seq x y z
N MET A 1 -5.34 31.88 -47.93
CA MET A 1 -5.01 32.51 -46.64
C MET A 1 -3.66 31.94 -46.27
N ASP A 2 -2.59 32.74 -46.39
CA ASP A 2 -1.26 32.29 -46.00
C ASP A 2 -1.19 32.32 -44.48
N VAL A 3 -1.25 31.14 -43.87
CA VAL A 3 -1.12 30.98 -42.43
C VAL A 3 0.35 31.25 -42.10
N SER A 4 0.60 32.22 -41.22
CA SER A 4 1.98 32.50 -40.78
C SER A 4 2.59 31.24 -40.14
N ARG A 5 3.91 31.05 -40.25
CA ARG A 5 4.59 29.90 -39.64
C ARG A 5 4.25 29.75 -38.15
N GLY A 6 4.25 30.85 -37.39
CA GLY A 6 3.82 30.86 -35.99
C GLY A 6 2.38 30.36 -35.80
N SER A 7 1.44 30.83 -36.63
CA SER A 7 0.04 30.38 -36.59
C SER A 7 -0.10 28.89 -36.97
N ALA A 8 0.70 28.40 -37.93
CA ALA A 8 0.70 27.00 -38.33
C ALA A 8 1.22 26.09 -37.21
N LEU A 9 2.28 26.50 -36.50
CA LEU A 9 2.80 25.77 -35.34
C LEU A 9 1.79 25.73 -34.19
N VAL A 10 1.11 26.83 -33.89
CA VAL A 10 0.04 26.86 -32.88
C VAL A 10 -1.10 25.89 -33.24
N LEU A 11 -1.57 25.92 -34.49
CA LEU A 11 -2.63 25.02 -34.95
C LEU A 11 -2.21 23.54 -34.91
N LEU A 12 -0.95 23.24 -35.24
CA LEU A 12 -0.41 21.89 -35.19
C LEU A 12 -0.30 21.40 -33.75
N GLY A 13 0.13 22.25 -32.81
CA GLY A 13 0.18 21.93 -31.38
C GLY A 13 -1.19 21.66 -30.78
N VAL A 14 -2.18 22.51 -31.08
CA VAL A 14 -3.58 22.32 -30.64
C VAL A 14 -4.18 21.07 -31.27
N GLY A 15 -3.96 20.86 -32.57
CA GLY A 15 -4.46 19.68 -33.29
C GLY A 15 -3.87 18.38 -32.76
N LEU A 16 -2.58 18.35 -32.45
CA LEU A 16 -1.91 17.20 -31.84
C LEU A 16 -2.55 16.86 -30.49
N PHE A 17 -2.69 17.85 -29.60
CA PHE A 17 -3.31 17.66 -28.28
C PHE A 17 -4.74 17.09 -28.39
N LEU A 18 -5.58 17.69 -29.24
CA LEU A 18 -6.97 17.24 -29.41
C LEU A 18 -7.06 15.83 -29.99
N ALA A 19 -6.25 15.51 -31.01
CA ALA A 19 -6.26 14.19 -31.62
C ALA A 19 -5.84 13.12 -30.61
N THR A 20 -4.80 13.37 -29.82
CA THR A 20 -4.33 12.43 -28.80
C THR A 20 -5.37 12.20 -27.71
N MET A 21 -6.08 13.23 -27.24
CA MET A 21 -7.14 13.07 -26.24
C MET A 21 -8.35 12.29 -26.77
N VAL A 22 -8.78 12.56 -28.01
CA VAL A 22 -9.92 11.87 -28.62
C VAL A 22 -9.60 10.40 -28.86
N VAL A 23 -8.42 10.09 -29.39
CA VAL A 23 -7.99 8.71 -29.62
C VAL A 23 -7.83 7.97 -28.29
N GLY A 24 -7.16 8.57 -27.31
CA GLY A 24 -6.97 7.99 -25.98
C GLY A 24 -8.28 7.64 -25.29
N ALA A 25 -9.24 8.57 -25.29
CA ALA A 25 -10.57 8.33 -24.73
C ALA A 25 -11.35 7.25 -25.49
N ALA A 26 -11.23 7.18 -26.82
CA ALA A 26 -11.92 6.18 -27.63
C ALA A 26 -11.33 4.76 -27.49
N THR A 27 -10.05 4.66 -27.12
CA THR A 27 -9.36 3.37 -26.89
C THR A 27 -9.32 2.99 -25.40
N ALA A 28 -9.94 3.78 -24.53
CA ALA A 28 -9.87 3.56 -23.10
C ALA A 28 -10.61 2.27 -22.68
N PRO A 29 -10.10 1.50 -21.69
CA PRO A 29 -10.81 0.35 -21.16
C PRO A 29 -12.19 0.75 -20.59
N SER A 30 -13.18 -0.12 -20.76
CA SER A 30 -14.52 0.00 -20.17
C SER A 30 -14.43 0.16 -18.64
N GLY A 31 -14.87 1.30 -18.11
CA GLY A 31 -14.83 1.64 -16.67
C GLY A 31 -13.90 2.81 -16.30
N SER A 32 -13.16 3.36 -17.26
CA SER A 32 -12.14 4.41 -17.03
C SER A 32 -12.65 5.87 -17.08
N ALA A 33 -13.97 6.08 -17.12
CA ALA A 33 -14.58 7.41 -17.22
C ALA A 33 -14.69 8.10 -15.84
N GLY A 34 -13.57 8.48 -15.25
CA GLY A 34 -13.50 9.38 -14.08
C GLY A 34 -13.73 10.86 -14.43
N GLY A 35 -14.65 11.15 -15.35
CA GLY A 35 -14.95 12.50 -15.79
C GLY A 35 -16.25 12.99 -15.17
N VAL A 36 -16.15 13.94 -14.24
CA VAL A 36 -17.26 14.68 -13.63
C VAL A 36 -18.27 15.08 -14.71
N ASP A 37 -19.48 14.50 -14.68
CA ASP A 37 -20.60 15.01 -15.45
C ASP A 37 -20.89 16.43 -14.95
N ALA A 38 -20.61 17.42 -15.80
CA ALA A 38 -20.99 18.80 -15.54
C ALA A 38 -22.52 18.85 -15.29
N PRO A 39 -23.00 19.51 -14.22
CA PRO A 39 -24.40 19.46 -13.87
C PRO A 39 -25.23 20.08 -15.00
N ALA A 40 -26.12 19.26 -15.56
CA ALA A 40 -27.14 19.72 -16.49
C ALA A 40 -27.92 20.86 -15.83
N THR A 41 -27.84 22.05 -16.44
CA THR A 41 -28.56 23.24 -16.00
C THR A 41 -30.07 22.96 -16.04
N PRO A 42 -30.81 22.98 -14.90
CA PRO A 42 -32.26 22.90 -14.96
C PRO A 42 -32.79 24.26 -15.42
N THR A 43 -33.61 24.24 -16.46
CA THR A 43 -34.39 25.39 -16.90
C THR A 43 -35.46 25.69 -15.84
N PRO A 44 -35.69 26.96 -15.43
CA PRO A 44 -36.68 27.26 -14.40
C PRO A 44 -38.10 27.31 -15.00
N SER A 45 -39.06 26.73 -14.28
CA SER A 45 -40.47 27.17 -14.31
C SER A 45 -40.81 27.84 -12.97
N PRO A 46 -41.63 28.89 -12.96
CA PRO A 46 -41.88 29.72 -11.78
C PRO A 46 -43.06 29.22 -10.93
N ASP A 47 -43.14 29.81 -9.72
CA ASP A 47 -44.18 29.72 -8.68
C ASP A 47 -44.01 28.53 -7.71
N ASP A 48 -43.90 28.67 -6.38
CA ASP A 48 -44.43 29.69 -5.47
C ASP A 48 -43.53 29.92 -4.23
N THR A 49 -43.69 31.12 -3.68
CA THR A 49 -43.05 31.77 -2.52
C THR A 49 -43.25 31.13 -1.13
N ALA A 50 -42.18 31.12 -0.30
CA ALA A 50 -42.12 31.74 1.04
C ALA A 50 -40.67 31.71 1.62
N ALA A 51 -40.25 32.82 2.24
CA ALA A 51 -38.93 33.07 2.85
C ALA A 51 -39.01 33.05 4.41
N PRO A 52 -38.00 33.50 5.18
CA PRO A 52 -36.71 32.86 5.47
C PRO A 52 -36.45 32.69 7.00
N SER A 53 -35.49 31.85 7.40
CA SER A 53 -34.79 31.98 8.69
C SER A 53 -33.35 31.47 8.60
N ASP A 54 -32.43 32.34 8.98
CA ASP A 54 -30.96 32.26 9.02
C ASP A 54 -30.53 32.73 10.44
N PRO A 55 -29.29 32.60 10.96
CA PRO A 55 -28.12 31.76 10.64
C PRO A 55 -27.63 30.96 11.88
N ASP A 56 -26.50 30.24 11.78
CA ASP A 56 -25.75 29.56 12.87
C ASP A 56 -26.27 28.21 13.37
N ALA A 57 -26.02 27.17 12.57
CA ALA A 57 -25.59 25.87 13.09
C ALA A 57 -24.74 25.19 12.01
N THR A 58 -23.42 25.28 12.12
CA THR A 58 -22.49 24.43 11.37
C THR A 58 -22.67 22.99 11.83
N ALA A 59 -23.58 22.28 11.17
CA ALA A 59 -23.67 20.84 11.25
C ALA A 59 -22.49 20.23 10.47
N ALA A 60 -21.75 19.35 11.14
CA ALA A 60 -20.69 18.54 10.56
C ALA A 60 -21.23 17.76 9.35
N PRO A 61 -20.45 17.62 8.25
CA PRO A 61 -20.88 16.79 7.14
C PRO A 61 -20.85 15.32 7.59
N SER A 62 -22.03 14.76 7.84
CA SER A 62 -22.26 13.32 7.89
C SER A 62 -22.76 12.89 6.52
N GLY A 63 -21.83 12.78 5.57
CA GLY A 63 -22.07 12.14 4.29
C GLY A 63 -21.18 10.91 4.21
N ALA A 64 -21.77 9.72 4.17
CA ALA A 64 -21.03 8.55 3.69
C ALA A 64 -20.49 8.89 2.28
N PRO A 65 -19.20 8.67 2.00
CA PRO A 65 -18.60 9.07 0.72
C PRO A 65 -19.30 8.37 -0.45
N SER A 66 -19.44 9.09 -1.55
CA SER A 66 -19.91 8.55 -2.82
C SER A 66 -18.97 7.41 -3.25
N PRO A 67 -19.45 6.34 -3.91
CA PRO A 67 -18.62 5.24 -4.41
C PRO A 67 -17.43 5.66 -5.32
N ASP A 68 -17.37 6.92 -5.77
CA ASP A 68 -16.28 7.46 -6.60
C ASP A 68 -15.11 8.08 -5.81
N GLU A 69 -15.26 8.34 -4.51
CA GLU A 69 -14.21 8.96 -3.67
C GLU A 69 -13.97 8.12 -2.41
N PRO A 70 -13.26 6.99 -2.53
CA PRO A 70 -13.00 6.13 -1.40
C PRO A 70 -12.04 6.81 -0.40
N GLN A 71 -12.26 6.57 0.89
CA GLN A 71 -11.34 7.01 1.93
C GLN A 71 -10.21 5.98 2.10
N THR A 72 -8.98 6.45 2.25
CA THR A 72 -7.79 5.60 2.42
C THR A 72 -6.92 6.13 3.54
N LEU A 73 -6.50 5.26 4.44
CA LEU A 73 -5.49 5.54 5.43
C LEU A 73 -4.14 5.03 4.91
N VAL A 74 -3.07 5.78 5.11
CA VAL A 74 -1.75 5.43 4.59
C VAL A 74 -0.68 5.65 5.64
N GLY A 75 0.10 4.61 5.88
CA GLY A 75 1.33 4.64 6.65
C GLY A 75 2.50 4.93 5.74
N ASN A 76 3.25 6.00 6.02
CA ASN A 76 4.40 6.42 5.23
C ASN A 76 5.65 6.43 6.11
N GLN A 77 6.61 5.57 5.77
CA GLN A 77 7.84 5.34 6.53
C GLN A 77 8.74 6.58 6.59
N GLY A 78 8.48 7.60 5.75
CA GLY A 78 9.36 8.75 5.63
C GLY A 78 10.55 8.43 4.75
N GLY A 79 11.71 8.99 5.05
CA GLY A 79 13.01 8.59 4.50
C GLY A 79 13.37 7.19 4.94
N TRP A 80 14.66 6.87 4.99
CA TRP A 80 15.03 5.61 5.65
C TRP A 80 14.49 5.57 7.08
N VAL A 81 14.44 6.74 7.74
CA VAL A 81 13.95 6.86 9.11
C VAL A 81 13.68 8.32 9.55
N THR A 82 13.23 9.21 8.66
CA THR A 82 12.86 10.59 9.05
C THR A 82 11.72 11.10 8.21
N HIS A 83 10.83 11.92 8.78
CA HIS A 83 9.69 12.53 8.07
C HIS A 83 8.56 11.56 7.68
N GLY A 84 8.32 10.54 8.50
CA GLY A 84 7.16 9.69 8.40
C GLY A 84 5.85 10.44 8.55
N SER A 85 4.78 9.84 8.07
CA SER A 85 3.43 10.37 8.31
C SER A 85 2.35 9.30 8.25
N VAL A 86 1.29 9.50 9.04
CA VAL A 86 -0.01 8.91 8.77
C VAL A 86 -0.79 9.91 7.91
N ILE A 87 -1.32 9.48 6.77
CA ILE A 87 -2.08 10.33 5.85
C ILE A 87 -3.43 9.70 5.59
N ALA A 88 -4.50 10.43 5.87
CA ALA A 88 -5.84 10.02 5.46
C ALA A 88 -6.26 10.80 4.21
N PHE A 89 -6.72 10.08 3.20
CA PHE A 89 -7.28 10.61 1.98
C PHE A 89 -8.81 10.51 2.00
N ASP A 90 -9.45 11.53 1.45
CA ASP A 90 -10.85 11.55 1.05
C ASP A 90 -10.88 11.65 -0.49
N GLY A 91 -11.16 10.52 -1.14
CA GLY A 91 -10.83 10.33 -2.56
C GLY A 91 -9.34 10.49 -2.78
N ARG A 92 -8.91 11.55 -3.47
CA ARG A 92 -7.48 11.87 -3.72
C ARG A 92 -6.98 13.08 -2.93
N SER A 93 -7.85 13.69 -2.13
CA SER A 93 -7.52 14.87 -1.33
C SER A 93 -7.05 14.44 0.04
N VAL A 94 -6.00 15.07 0.58
CA VAL A 94 -5.60 14.81 1.96
C VAL A 94 -6.63 15.43 2.91
N ALA A 95 -7.33 14.58 3.65
CA ALA A 95 -8.30 14.98 4.66
C ALA A 95 -7.61 15.46 5.94
N TRP A 96 -6.69 14.64 6.46
CA TRP A 96 -5.87 14.97 7.63
C TRP A 96 -4.54 14.20 7.59
N ARG A 97 -3.61 14.56 8.48
CA ARG A 97 -2.33 13.87 8.62
C ARG A 97 -1.74 14.02 10.01
N ASN A 98 -0.93 13.06 10.42
CA ASN A 98 -0.01 13.16 11.55
C ASN A 98 1.44 13.02 11.03
N THR A 99 2.35 13.90 11.49
CA THR A 99 3.78 13.90 11.11
C THR A 99 4.69 13.97 12.35
N GLN A 100 4.21 13.43 13.48
CA GLN A 100 4.86 13.51 14.80
C GLN A 100 5.76 12.30 15.09
N ALA A 101 6.09 11.51 14.07
CA ALA A 101 7.10 10.46 14.15
C ALA A 101 8.07 10.57 12.97
N ASP A 102 9.27 10.05 13.17
CA ASP A 102 10.26 9.97 12.11
C ASP A 102 9.93 8.89 11.07
N GLY A 103 9.23 7.83 11.47
CA GLY A 103 8.64 6.81 10.60
C GLY A 103 7.27 6.36 11.10
N TYR A 104 6.36 6.08 10.17
CA TYR A 104 5.10 5.36 10.40
C TYR A 104 5.04 4.18 9.42
N PHE A 105 4.63 3.02 9.91
CA PHE A 105 4.66 1.76 9.17
C PHE A 105 3.23 1.26 8.97
N GLU A 106 2.83 0.16 9.59
CA GLU A 106 1.44 -0.28 9.59
C GLU A 106 0.51 0.75 10.24
N VAL A 107 -0.66 0.93 9.63
CA VAL A 107 -1.74 1.79 10.12
C VAL A 107 -3.08 1.14 9.85
N SER A 108 -3.89 1.01 10.89
CA SER A 108 -5.21 0.39 10.78
C SER A 108 -6.26 1.17 11.56
N ARG A 109 -7.52 1.03 11.18
CA ARG A 109 -8.64 1.67 11.87
C ARG A 109 -9.29 0.71 12.86
N LEU A 110 -9.29 1.09 14.13
CA LEU A 110 -9.94 0.34 15.20
C LEU A 110 -11.47 0.42 15.10
N ASP A 111 -12.16 -0.53 15.74
CA ASP A 111 -13.62 -0.63 15.80
C ASP A 111 -14.31 0.65 16.35
N ASP A 112 -13.67 1.35 17.28
CA ASP A 112 -14.18 2.60 17.83
C ASP A 112 -13.88 3.83 16.95
N GLY A 113 -13.20 3.60 15.84
CA GLY A 113 -12.90 4.57 14.80
C GLY A 113 -11.58 5.30 14.95
N ARG A 114 -10.83 5.07 16.04
CA ARG A 114 -9.46 5.58 16.22
C ARG A 114 -8.50 4.88 15.26
N VAL A 115 -7.32 5.45 15.08
CA VAL A 115 -6.26 4.89 14.23
C VAL A 115 -5.16 4.30 15.09
N LEU A 116 -4.83 3.03 14.89
CA LEU A 116 -3.61 2.39 15.38
C LEU A 116 -2.50 2.64 14.37
N ALA A 117 -1.29 2.94 14.85
CA ALA A 117 -0.16 3.19 13.97
C ALA A 117 1.15 2.75 14.61
N ALA A 118 1.86 1.83 13.96
CA ALA A 118 3.24 1.50 14.28
C ALA A 118 4.15 2.68 13.90
N PHE A 119 5.12 3.01 14.77
CA PHE A 119 5.97 4.19 14.59
C PHE A 119 7.39 3.99 15.11
N ALA A 120 8.30 4.82 14.62
CA ALA A 120 9.65 4.92 15.17
C ALA A 120 10.18 6.36 15.16
N ASN A 121 11.05 6.67 16.11
CA ASN A 121 11.76 7.94 16.28
C ASN A 121 13.25 7.69 16.43
N GLU A 122 14.08 8.41 15.66
CA GLU A 122 15.54 8.23 15.61
C GLU A 122 16.21 8.62 16.91
N SER A 123 15.65 9.60 17.63
CA SER A 123 16.28 10.14 18.83
C SER A 123 15.27 10.41 19.94
N SER A 124 15.64 9.96 21.13
CA SER A 124 14.98 10.20 22.40
C SER A 124 16.02 10.36 23.51
N ASP A 125 15.64 11.07 24.57
CA ASP A 125 16.38 11.13 25.84
C ASP A 125 15.85 10.11 26.87
N ASP A 126 14.65 9.58 26.67
CA ASP A 126 14.06 8.53 27.52
C ASP A 126 14.49 7.15 27.04
N CYS A 127 15.63 6.69 27.57
CA CYS A 127 16.36 5.51 27.07
C CYS A 127 16.56 4.40 28.11
N GLY A 128 16.04 4.57 29.33
CA GLY A 128 16.21 3.59 30.39
C GLY A 128 17.66 3.13 30.55
N GLU A 129 17.89 1.81 30.45
CA GLU A 129 19.19 1.17 30.64
C GLU A 129 20.13 1.29 29.43
N ILE A 130 19.60 1.56 28.23
CA ILE A 130 20.39 1.75 26.99
C ILE A 130 21.26 3.01 27.11
N GLY A 131 20.75 4.03 27.81
CA GLY A 131 21.40 5.33 27.96
C GLY A 131 21.14 6.26 26.76
N ALA A 132 21.09 7.56 27.02
CA ALA A 132 20.80 8.56 25.99
C ALA A 132 22.06 8.97 25.19
N PRO A 133 21.93 9.26 23.87
CA PRO A 133 20.70 9.16 23.07
C PRO A 133 20.41 7.72 22.64
N CYS A 134 19.13 7.42 22.46
CA CYS A 134 18.63 6.16 21.88
C CYS A 134 17.50 6.44 20.89
N ALA A 135 17.08 5.41 20.17
CA ALA A 135 15.87 5.40 19.38
C ALA A 135 14.66 4.93 20.21
N ARG A 136 13.44 5.21 19.74
CA ARG A 136 12.21 4.67 20.32
C ARG A 136 11.24 4.21 19.26
N THR A 137 10.58 3.09 19.52
CA THR A 137 9.59 2.51 18.62
C THR A 137 8.46 1.85 19.41
N GLY A 138 7.36 1.54 18.73
CA GLY A 138 6.13 1.02 19.31
C GLY A 138 4.93 1.39 18.47
N TYR A 139 3.79 1.58 19.12
CA TYR A 139 2.55 1.97 18.46
C TYR A 139 1.85 3.13 19.16
N ARG A 140 1.03 3.85 18.40
CA ARG A 140 0.23 4.99 18.86
C ARG A 140 -1.24 4.79 18.52
N ILE A 141 -2.10 5.34 19.37
CA ILE A 141 -3.50 5.54 19.06
C ILE A 141 -3.72 7.01 18.71
N ILE A 142 -4.28 7.25 17.53
CA ILE A 142 -4.43 8.57 16.92
C ILE A 142 -5.92 8.88 16.71
N GLU A 143 -6.32 10.10 17.07
CA GLU A 143 -7.65 10.63 16.79
C GLU A 143 -7.75 11.02 15.30
N PRO A 144 -8.67 10.42 14.52
CA PRO A 144 -8.86 10.80 13.13
C PRO A 144 -9.33 12.25 12.99
N GLY A 145 -8.97 12.91 11.90
CA GLY A 145 -9.33 14.30 11.63
C GLY A 145 -8.39 15.30 12.29
N SER A 146 -8.17 15.23 13.61
CA SER A 146 -7.21 16.10 14.30
C SER A 146 -5.76 15.63 14.14
N GLY A 147 -5.55 14.31 14.04
CA GLY A 147 -4.24 13.68 14.07
C GLY A 147 -3.58 13.74 15.45
N GLU A 148 -4.34 13.98 16.51
CA GLU A 148 -3.85 14.01 17.90
C GLU A 148 -3.44 12.59 18.35
N ILE A 149 -2.28 12.48 19.01
CA ILE A 149 -1.85 11.22 19.64
C ILE A 149 -2.56 11.13 20.99
N LEU A 150 -3.46 10.16 21.13
CA LEU A 150 -4.26 9.93 22.33
C LEU A 150 -3.53 9.08 23.37
N SER A 151 -2.78 8.09 22.90
CA SER A 151 -1.94 7.23 23.72
C SER A 151 -0.78 6.65 22.91
N GLU A 152 0.26 6.22 23.61
CA GLU A 152 1.46 5.61 23.05
C GLU A 152 1.91 4.47 23.95
N TYR A 153 2.23 3.32 23.35
CA TYR A 153 3.06 2.30 23.96
C TYR A 153 4.37 2.28 23.18
N SER A 154 5.50 2.46 23.87
CA SER A 154 6.81 2.48 23.22
C SER A 154 7.91 2.07 24.17
N PHE A 155 9.02 1.59 23.59
CA PHE A 155 10.21 1.17 24.31
C PHE A 155 11.47 1.69 23.60
N PRO A 156 12.59 1.86 24.32
CA PRO A 156 13.84 2.31 23.73
C PRO A 156 14.57 1.16 23.03
N VAL A 157 15.23 1.47 21.91
CA VAL A 157 16.11 0.58 21.15
C VAL A 157 17.43 1.28 20.86
N GLY A 158 18.50 0.51 20.59
CA GLY A 158 19.86 1.06 20.43
C GLY A 158 19.98 2.04 19.26
N SER A 159 19.38 1.69 18.13
CA SER A 159 19.17 2.54 16.96
C SER A 159 17.85 2.13 16.33
N ILE A 160 17.23 2.98 15.52
CA ILE A 160 16.05 2.51 14.79
C ILE A 160 16.43 1.54 13.69
N THR A 161 17.57 1.70 13.00
CA THR A 161 17.97 0.81 11.89
C THR A 161 17.91 -0.67 12.28
N ASN A 162 16.92 -1.38 11.74
CA ASN A 162 16.67 -2.81 11.97
C ASN A 162 16.23 -3.16 13.41
N SER A 163 15.61 -2.21 14.10
CA SER A 163 15.01 -2.42 15.43
C SER A 163 13.60 -1.82 15.53
N GLU A 164 13.02 -1.35 14.43
CA GLU A 164 11.71 -0.71 14.40
C GLU A 164 10.56 -1.71 14.59
N VAL A 165 9.52 -1.30 15.32
CA VAL A 165 8.19 -1.92 15.23
C VAL A 165 7.58 -1.49 13.91
N HIS A 166 7.52 -2.43 12.98
CA HIS A 166 6.92 -2.24 11.66
C HIS A 166 5.41 -2.47 11.66
N ALA A 167 4.94 -3.34 12.55
CA ALA A 167 3.59 -3.84 12.52
C ALA A 167 2.96 -3.93 13.90
N ALA A 168 1.68 -3.58 13.98
CA ALA A 168 0.90 -3.64 15.20
C ALA A 168 -0.60 -3.71 14.89
N ASP A 169 -1.20 -4.86 15.21
CA ASP A 169 -2.60 -5.16 14.94
C ASP A 169 -3.43 -5.34 16.23
N ALA A 170 -4.72 -5.03 16.15
CA ALA A 170 -5.66 -5.16 17.26
C ALA A 170 -6.19 -6.59 17.37
N THR A 171 -6.12 -7.16 18.56
CA THR A 171 -6.72 -8.47 18.83
C THR A 171 -8.23 -8.34 19.06
N GLY A 172 -8.98 -9.43 18.85
CA GLY A 172 -10.43 -9.45 19.03
C GLY A 172 -10.93 -9.15 20.45
N ASP A 173 -10.06 -9.19 21.45
CA ASP A 173 -10.33 -8.83 22.86
C ASP A 173 -9.83 -7.44 23.25
N GLY A 174 -9.34 -6.65 22.28
CA GLY A 174 -8.91 -5.26 22.46
C GLY A 174 -7.49 -5.09 23.01
N ALA A 175 -6.69 -6.15 23.04
CA ALA A 175 -5.24 -6.06 23.17
C ALA A 175 -4.62 -5.63 21.83
N ILE A 176 -3.32 -5.33 21.83
CA ILE A 176 -2.56 -5.03 20.61
C ILE A 176 -1.42 -6.04 20.49
N ALA A 177 -1.34 -6.75 19.37
CA ALA A 177 -0.18 -7.52 18.97
C ALA A 177 0.81 -6.61 18.22
N TYR A 178 2.11 -6.81 18.36
CA TYR A 178 3.11 -6.11 17.55
C TYR A 178 4.34 -6.97 17.32
N VAL A 179 5.11 -6.64 16.27
CA VAL A 179 6.42 -7.25 16.00
C VAL A 179 7.54 -6.40 16.60
N ASP A 180 8.41 -7.05 17.36
CA ASP A 180 9.64 -6.47 17.88
C ASP A 180 10.81 -7.01 17.06
N MET A 181 11.22 -6.25 16.04
CA MET A 181 12.30 -6.64 15.13
C MET A 181 13.66 -6.72 15.86
N ASP A 182 13.89 -5.89 16.89
CA ASP A 182 15.16 -5.90 17.65
C ASP A 182 15.41 -7.24 18.36
N ALA A 183 14.33 -7.84 18.89
CA ALA A 183 14.37 -9.11 19.60
C ALA A 183 13.81 -10.29 18.78
N GLU A 184 13.37 -10.06 17.55
CA GLU A 184 12.67 -10.98 16.66
C GLU A 184 11.57 -11.80 17.38
N ARG A 185 10.56 -11.08 17.87
CA ARG A 185 9.43 -11.66 18.62
C ARG A 185 8.11 -10.99 18.25
N VAL A 186 7.02 -11.73 18.49
CA VAL A 186 5.66 -11.19 18.51
C VAL A 186 5.26 -11.01 19.96
N VAL A 187 4.65 -9.87 20.29
CA VAL A 187 4.26 -9.52 21.66
C VAL A 187 2.81 -9.06 21.67
N VAL A 188 2.04 -9.48 22.68
CA VAL A 188 0.68 -8.98 22.93
C VAL A 188 0.69 -8.11 24.17
N VAL A 189 0.14 -6.90 24.04
CA VAL A 189 0.05 -5.89 25.09
C VAL A 189 -1.40 -5.66 25.49
N GLU A 190 -1.70 -5.86 26.76
CA GLU A 190 -2.99 -5.54 27.37
C GLU A 190 -2.80 -4.43 28.41
N ASN A 191 -3.54 -3.33 28.29
CA ASN A 191 -3.48 -2.21 29.24
C ASN A 191 -2.04 -1.70 29.52
N GLY A 192 -1.20 -1.66 28.48
CA GLY A 192 0.19 -1.22 28.57
C GLY A 192 1.15 -2.22 29.23
N THR A 193 0.74 -3.48 29.37
CA THR A 193 1.59 -4.56 29.90
C THR A 193 1.72 -5.68 28.87
N GLU A 194 2.95 -6.13 28.61
CA GLU A 194 3.19 -7.36 27.82
C GLU A 194 2.62 -8.57 28.59
N VAL A 195 1.66 -9.27 28.00
CA VAL A 195 0.95 -10.42 28.62
C VAL A 195 1.27 -11.75 27.94
N TRP A 196 1.88 -11.70 26.76
CA TRP A 196 2.29 -12.85 26.00
C TRP A 196 3.39 -12.47 25.01
N GLU A 197 4.29 -13.41 24.73
CA GLU A 197 5.27 -13.30 23.67
C GLU A 197 5.47 -14.67 22.99
N TRP A 198 5.84 -14.63 21.72
CA TRP A 198 6.46 -15.73 20.99
C TRP A 198 7.80 -15.26 20.42
N ARG A 199 8.86 -16.06 20.58
CA ARG A 199 10.21 -15.73 20.10
C ARG A 199 10.58 -16.58 18.91
N ALA A 200 11.06 -15.95 17.85
CA ALA A 200 11.45 -16.66 16.64
C ALA A 200 12.64 -17.60 16.84
N SER A 201 13.45 -17.39 17.88
CA SER A 201 14.52 -18.32 18.30
C SER A 201 14.04 -19.71 18.73
N GLU A 202 12.73 -19.92 18.90
CA GLU A 202 12.16 -21.25 19.11
C GLU A 202 12.13 -22.09 17.82
N LEU A 203 12.16 -21.43 16.65
CA LEU A 203 12.13 -22.06 15.33
C LEU A 203 13.43 -21.83 14.54
N TYR A 204 13.97 -20.61 14.56
CA TYR A 204 15.16 -20.23 13.80
C TYR A 204 16.41 -20.15 14.67
N GLU A 205 17.55 -20.25 14.01
CA GLU A 205 18.86 -20.17 14.65
C GLU A 205 19.26 -18.71 14.92
N ALA A 206 19.12 -18.32 16.18
CA ALA A 206 19.50 -16.99 16.61
C ALA A 206 21.03 -16.87 16.72
N PRO A 207 21.61 -15.73 16.29
CA PRO A 207 23.01 -15.44 16.57
C PRO A 207 23.23 -15.18 18.07
N ASP A 208 24.49 -15.25 18.53
CA ASP A 208 24.87 -15.01 19.93
C ASP A 208 24.33 -13.68 20.49
N GLU A 209 24.24 -12.66 19.63
CA GLU A 209 23.72 -11.33 19.95
C GLU A 209 22.62 -10.95 18.93
N PRO A 210 21.35 -11.36 19.13
CA PRO A 210 20.25 -11.16 18.18
C PRO A 210 20.06 -9.70 17.74
N ALA A 211 20.03 -8.77 18.71
CA ALA A 211 19.84 -7.34 18.46
C ALA A 211 21.04 -6.64 17.77
N SER A 212 22.13 -7.36 17.48
CA SER A 212 23.31 -6.77 16.83
C SER A 212 23.23 -6.74 15.30
N ARG A 213 22.20 -7.37 14.71
CA ARG A 213 22.03 -7.49 13.26
C ARG A 213 20.58 -7.75 12.87
N ASP A 214 20.32 -7.51 11.60
CA ASP A 214 19.05 -7.74 10.93
C ASP A 214 18.94 -9.17 10.39
N TRP A 215 18.78 -10.15 11.26
CA TRP A 215 18.89 -11.56 10.85
C TRP A 215 17.58 -12.15 10.33
N LEU A 216 16.42 -11.90 10.96
CA LEU A 216 15.12 -12.34 10.45
C LEU A 216 14.30 -11.21 9.82
N HIS A 217 14.40 -10.01 10.35
CA HIS A 217 13.62 -8.85 9.91
C HIS A 217 12.11 -9.16 9.95
N ILE A 218 11.59 -9.59 11.11
CA ILE A 218 10.14 -9.79 11.25
C ILE A 218 9.45 -8.44 11.10
N ASN A 219 8.68 -8.29 10.02
CA ASN A 219 8.16 -7.01 9.57
C ASN A 219 6.65 -6.89 9.64
N ASP A 220 5.94 -7.98 9.97
CA ASP A 220 4.48 -7.98 9.96
C ASP A 220 3.85 -8.96 10.95
N VAL A 221 2.72 -8.57 11.55
CA VAL A 221 1.85 -9.44 12.34
C VAL A 221 0.38 -9.08 12.18
N ASP A 222 -0.41 -10.07 11.77
CA ASP A 222 -1.85 -9.97 11.58
C ASP A 222 -2.60 -10.92 12.52
N THR A 223 -3.66 -10.45 13.19
CA THR A 223 -4.52 -11.30 14.01
C THR A 223 -5.55 -12.03 13.15
N ILE A 224 -5.31 -13.31 12.88
CA ILE A 224 -6.18 -14.18 12.05
C ILE A 224 -7.16 -15.03 12.88
N GLY A 225 -7.34 -14.71 14.15
CA GLY A 225 -8.26 -15.40 15.05
C GLY A 225 -7.84 -15.28 16.52
N ASP A 226 -8.67 -15.82 17.41
CA ASP A 226 -8.41 -15.75 18.85
C ASP A 226 -7.08 -16.43 19.22
N GLY A 227 -6.06 -15.63 19.51
CA GLY A 227 -4.72 -16.11 19.86
C GLY A 227 -3.93 -16.69 18.68
N ARG A 228 -4.30 -16.36 17.44
CA ARG A 228 -3.59 -16.79 16.22
C ARG A 228 -3.07 -15.59 15.45
N PHE A 229 -1.82 -15.69 15.02
CA PHE A 229 -1.11 -14.60 14.38
C PHE A 229 -0.49 -15.09 13.07
N LEU A 230 -0.72 -14.37 11.98
CA LEU A 230 0.02 -14.50 10.73
C LEU A 230 1.24 -13.59 10.82
N VAL A 231 2.44 -14.14 10.66
CA VAL A 231 3.71 -13.42 10.90
C VAL A 231 4.57 -13.49 9.65
N SER A 232 5.10 -12.36 9.19
CA SER A 232 6.05 -12.32 8.09
C SER A 232 7.49 -12.33 8.59
N VAL A 233 8.26 -13.35 8.17
CA VAL A 233 9.70 -13.47 8.45
C VAL A 233 10.44 -13.14 7.15
N ARG A 234 10.71 -11.85 6.96
CA ARG A 234 11.15 -11.29 5.67
C ARG A 234 12.44 -11.95 5.16
N ASN A 235 13.48 -12.06 5.98
CA ASN A 235 14.77 -12.57 5.52
C ASN A 235 14.81 -14.11 5.33
N ALA A 236 13.80 -14.83 5.83
CA ALA A 236 13.63 -16.27 5.62
C ALA A 236 12.73 -16.60 4.42
N ASN A 237 12.13 -15.59 3.76
CA ASN A 237 11.12 -15.77 2.72
C ASN A 237 9.92 -16.62 3.18
N GLN A 238 9.55 -16.54 4.45
CA GLN A 238 8.55 -17.41 5.08
C GLN A 238 7.46 -16.61 5.79
N LEU A 239 6.25 -17.16 5.78
CA LEU A 239 5.18 -16.70 6.66
C LEU A 239 4.86 -17.80 7.66
N LEU A 240 4.50 -17.41 8.88
CA LEU A 240 4.17 -18.33 9.96
C LEU A 240 2.76 -18.10 10.45
N ILE A 241 2.08 -19.19 10.81
CA ILE A 241 0.91 -19.10 11.68
C ILE A 241 1.34 -19.52 13.08
N VAL A 242 1.25 -18.59 14.02
CA VAL A 242 1.63 -18.77 15.42
C VAL A 242 0.36 -18.82 16.28
N GLU A 243 0.18 -19.88 17.04
CA GLU A 243 -0.94 -20.07 17.96
C GLU A 243 -0.49 -19.99 19.43
N ARG A 244 -1.15 -19.14 20.21
CA ARG A 244 -0.87 -18.94 21.64
C ARG A 244 -1.08 -20.24 22.41
N GLY A 245 0.02 -20.80 22.93
CA GLY A 245 0.03 -22.04 23.70
C GLY A 245 0.42 -23.28 22.90
N GLU A 246 0.48 -23.19 21.57
CA GLU A 246 0.97 -24.27 20.68
C GLU A 246 2.29 -23.90 19.96
N GLY A 247 2.55 -22.62 19.69
CA GLY A 247 3.72 -22.17 18.94
C GLY A 247 3.41 -22.07 17.45
N VAL A 248 4.39 -22.38 16.59
CA VAL A 248 4.19 -22.35 15.12
C VAL A 248 3.37 -23.59 14.70
N VAL A 249 2.19 -23.36 14.14
CA VAL A 249 1.27 -24.42 13.69
C VAL A 249 1.25 -24.61 12.18
N GLU A 250 1.74 -23.62 11.42
CA GLU A 250 1.91 -23.70 9.98
C GLU A 250 3.06 -22.81 9.51
N ILE A 251 3.78 -23.27 8.48
CA ILE A 251 4.79 -22.51 7.76
C ILE A 251 4.36 -22.45 6.28
N ILE A 252 4.26 -21.24 5.75
CA ILE A 252 3.99 -20.98 4.33
C ILE A 252 5.34 -20.70 3.67
N ASN A 253 5.56 -21.32 2.51
CA ASN A 253 6.88 -21.39 1.84
C ASN A 253 7.92 -22.11 2.72
N GLU A 254 7.53 -23.24 3.31
CA GLU A 254 8.43 -24.09 4.09
C GLU A 254 9.64 -24.51 3.26
N ASP A 255 10.80 -24.57 3.91
CA ASP A 255 12.05 -24.96 3.28
C ASP A 255 12.03 -26.47 2.94
N ASP A 256 12.19 -26.76 1.66
CA ASP A 256 12.18 -28.10 1.08
C ASP A 256 13.60 -28.61 0.74
N GLY A 257 14.64 -27.93 1.23
CA GLY A 257 16.04 -28.21 0.92
C GLY A 257 16.49 -27.58 -0.41
N THR A 258 15.87 -26.47 -0.80
CA THR A 258 16.33 -25.62 -1.91
C THR A 258 17.58 -24.82 -1.48
N SER A 259 17.94 -23.75 -2.19
CA SER A 259 19.23 -23.08 -1.95
C SER A 259 19.14 -21.94 -0.95
N ASP A 260 19.91 -22.04 0.13
CA ASP A 260 20.02 -20.99 1.16
C ASP A 260 20.80 -19.75 0.72
N GLU A 261 21.34 -19.74 -0.50
CA GLU A 261 22.20 -18.65 -0.98
C GLU A 261 21.48 -17.30 -0.92
N ASN A 262 20.15 -17.27 -1.04
CA ASN A 262 19.38 -16.05 -0.88
C ASN A 262 19.32 -15.59 0.59
N CYS A 263 19.01 -16.51 1.51
CA CYS A 263 18.78 -16.19 2.91
C CYS A 263 20.09 -15.99 3.71
N LEU A 264 21.23 -16.47 3.23
CA LEU A 264 22.54 -16.25 3.86
C LEU A 264 23.24 -14.95 3.39
N LYS A 265 22.70 -14.26 2.37
CA LYS A 265 23.30 -13.02 1.84
C LYS A 265 23.22 -11.89 2.85
N SER A 266 24.19 -10.98 2.78
CA SER A 266 24.17 -9.71 3.52
C SER A 266 24.06 -9.81 5.05
N GLY A 267 24.39 -10.96 5.65
CA GLY A 267 24.35 -11.15 7.10
C GLY A 267 22.96 -11.37 7.69
N ARG A 268 22.04 -11.89 6.86
CA ARG A 268 20.66 -12.31 7.19
C ARG A 268 20.64 -13.56 8.07
N LEU A 269 20.03 -14.67 7.62
CA LEU A 269 19.98 -15.90 8.38
C LEU A 269 21.38 -16.34 8.79
N TYR A 270 21.45 -16.90 9.98
CA TYR A 270 22.68 -17.29 10.63
C TYR A 270 22.64 -18.80 10.88
N ASP A 271 23.55 -19.52 10.22
CA ASP A 271 23.86 -20.92 10.51
C ASP A 271 24.67 -20.98 11.81
N ALA A 272 23.97 -21.13 12.93
CA ALA A 272 24.53 -21.09 14.27
C ALA A 272 25.16 -22.42 14.67
N ASP A 273 24.60 -23.53 14.19
CA ASP A 273 25.08 -24.87 14.54
C ASP A 273 26.16 -25.42 13.59
N GLY A 274 26.33 -24.78 12.43
CA GLY A 274 27.38 -25.04 11.46
C GLY A 274 27.14 -26.27 10.60
N ASP A 275 25.89 -26.72 10.45
CA ASP A 275 25.53 -27.85 9.60
C ASP A 275 25.43 -27.49 8.10
N GLY A 276 25.37 -26.19 7.80
CA GLY A 276 25.33 -25.64 6.45
C GLY A 276 23.94 -25.55 5.83
N ASP A 277 22.89 -25.63 6.65
CA ASP A 277 21.48 -25.55 6.28
C ASP A 277 20.78 -24.46 7.13
N VAL A 278 19.95 -23.62 6.52
CA VAL A 278 19.10 -22.66 7.26
C VAL A 278 17.72 -22.67 6.66
N ARG A 279 16.67 -22.52 7.49
CA ARG A 279 15.27 -22.47 7.04
C ARG A 279 15.02 -21.33 6.06
N CYS A 280 15.16 -21.62 4.77
CA CYS A 280 15.08 -20.65 3.69
C CYS A 280 13.97 -21.05 2.72
N GLY A 281 12.86 -20.30 2.69
CA GLY A 281 11.79 -20.52 1.73
C GLY A 281 12.23 -20.19 0.30
N ASP A 282 11.57 -20.81 -0.70
CA ASP A 282 11.88 -20.61 -2.11
C ASP A 282 11.62 -19.14 -2.52
N PRO A 283 12.67 -18.38 -2.92
CA PRO A 283 12.51 -16.99 -3.38
C PRO A 283 11.69 -16.85 -4.67
N GLY A 284 11.39 -17.94 -5.38
CA GLY A 284 10.49 -17.97 -6.52
C GLY A 284 9.00 -17.92 -6.15
N VAL A 285 8.65 -18.36 -4.93
CA VAL A 285 7.30 -18.27 -4.38
C VAL A 285 7.07 -16.86 -3.84
N ILE A 286 7.89 -16.45 -2.86
CA ILE A 286 7.93 -15.10 -2.27
C ILE A 286 9.37 -14.78 -1.86
N LYS A 287 9.75 -13.52 -1.90
CA LYS A 287 11.11 -13.08 -1.58
C LYS A 287 11.10 -11.75 -0.83
N GLU A 288 11.55 -11.79 0.42
CA GLU A 288 11.62 -10.61 1.30
C GLU A 288 10.31 -9.82 1.30
N GLN A 289 9.23 -10.57 1.49
CA GLN A 289 7.85 -10.13 1.44
C GLN A 289 7.43 -9.22 2.61
N HIS A 290 6.28 -8.58 2.46
CA HIS A 290 5.64 -7.75 3.48
C HIS A 290 4.12 -7.97 3.50
N ASN A 291 3.53 -7.61 4.64
CA ASN A 291 2.10 -7.44 4.93
C ASN A 291 1.22 -8.52 4.26
N PRO A 292 1.40 -9.80 4.64
CA PRO A 292 0.58 -10.89 4.13
C PRO A 292 -0.83 -10.84 4.69
N GLN A 293 -1.84 -10.80 3.83
CA GLN A 293 -3.23 -10.85 4.24
C GLN A 293 -3.80 -12.27 4.12
N TRP A 294 -4.31 -12.84 5.22
CA TRP A 294 -4.99 -14.13 5.18
C TRP A 294 -6.35 -14.02 4.48
N LEU A 295 -6.58 -14.76 3.39
CA LEU A 295 -7.85 -14.77 2.66
C LEU A 295 -8.78 -15.95 3.09
N GLY A 296 -8.41 -16.61 4.19
CA GLY A 296 -9.04 -17.82 4.70
C GLY A 296 -8.28 -19.09 4.33
N ASP A 297 -8.77 -20.23 4.83
CA ASP A 297 -8.11 -21.55 4.74
C ASP A 297 -7.53 -21.86 3.34
N GLY A 298 -6.19 -21.97 3.28
CA GLY A 298 -5.44 -22.29 2.06
C GLY A 298 -5.21 -21.15 1.07
N ALA A 299 -5.43 -19.87 1.45
CA ALA A 299 -5.12 -18.73 0.59
C ALA A 299 -4.58 -17.52 1.37
N VAL A 300 -3.47 -16.95 0.87
CA VAL A 300 -2.84 -15.74 1.44
C VAL A 300 -2.45 -14.79 0.30
N LEU A 301 -2.70 -13.50 0.47
CA LEU A 301 -2.24 -12.43 -0.43
C LEU A 301 -0.96 -11.84 0.15
N VAL A 302 0.05 -11.60 -0.69
CA VAL A 302 1.38 -11.21 -0.22
C VAL A 302 1.96 -10.13 -1.12
N ALA A 303 2.50 -9.06 -0.52
CA ALA A 303 3.39 -8.14 -1.22
C ALA A 303 4.80 -8.75 -1.33
N ASP A 304 5.12 -9.30 -2.50
CA ASP A 304 6.38 -9.99 -2.80
C ASP A 304 7.45 -8.98 -3.26
N SER A 305 7.97 -8.23 -2.29
CA SER A 305 8.65 -6.96 -2.50
C SER A 305 9.90 -7.04 -3.37
N GLU A 306 10.79 -8.03 -3.17
CA GLU A 306 12.04 -8.14 -3.94
C GLU A 306 11.87 -8.86 -5.29
N ASN A 307 10.64 -9.29 -5.60
CA ASN A 307 10.22 -9.71 -6.92
C ASN A 307 9.33 -8.66 -7.62
N ASP A 308 9.15 -7.47 -7.02
CA ASP A 308 8.40 -6.33 -7.57
C ASP A 308 6.97 -6.71 -8.01
N ARG A 309 6.29 -7.55 -7.23
CA ARG A 309 4.93 -8.03 -7.53
C ARG A 309 4.09 -8.22 -6.27
N VAL A 310 2.78 -8.31 -6.46
CA VAL A 310 1.84 -8.83 -5.46
C VAL A 310 1.38 -10.20 -5.93
N VAL A 311 1.32 -11.20 -5.04
CA VAL A 311 0.90 -12.56 -5.36
C VAL A 311 -0.19 -13.06 -4.42
N GLU A 312 -1.14 -13.82 -4.96
CA GLU A 312 -2.05 -14.64 -4.15
C GLU A 312 -1.54 -16.08 -4.19
N LEU A 313 -1.14 -16.61 -3.04
CA LEU A 313 -0.67 -17.98 -2.87
C LEU A 313 -1.84 -18.86 -2.48
N HIS A 314 -1.98 -20.03 -3.10
CA HIS A 314 -2.91 -21.07 -2.66
C HIS A 314 -2.15 -22.31 -2.22
N ARG A 315 -2.66 -22.98 -1.19
CA ARG A 315 -2.18 -24.29 -0.76
C ARG A 315 -2.65 -25.36 -1.76
N THR A 316 -1.71 -26.18 -2.22
CA THR A 316 -1.94 -27.33 -3.10
C THR A 316 -2.43 -28.55 -2.32
N ASP A 317 -2.90 -29.58 -3.04
CA ASP A 317 -3.34 -30.85 -2.43
C ASP A 317 -2.21 -31.58 -1.66
N ASP A 318 -0.95 -31.34 -2.04
CA ASP A 318 0.24 -31.93 -1.41
C ASP A 318 0.75 -31.10 -0.21
N GLY A 319 0.15 -29.94 0.05
CA GLY A 319 0.47 -29.05 1.18
C GLY A 319 1.39 -27.87 0.83
N ASP A 320 2.01 -27.89 -0.35
CA ASP A 320 2.88 -26.82 -0.83
C ASP A 320 2.07 -25.56 -1.18
N TRP A 321 2.73 -24.39 -1.20
CA TRP A 321 2.11 -23.11 -1.54
C TRP A 321 2.61 -22.59 -2.88
N GLU A 322 1.69 -22.22 -3.78
CA GLU A 322 2.04 -21.72 -5.11
C GLU A 322 1.29 -20.42 -5.47
N PRO A 323 1.93 -19.49 -6.21
CA PRO A 323 1.26 -18.29 -6.70
C PRO A 323 0.25 -18.65 -7.80
N VAL A 324 -1.03 -18.37 -7.55
CA VAL A 324 -2.13 -18.59 -8.53
C VAL A 324 -2.59 -17.31 -9.22
N TRP A 325 -2.20 -16.16 -8.69
CA TRP A 325 -2.45 -14.84 -9.26
C TRP A 325 -1.28 -13.92 -8.93
N ALA A 326 -0.94 -13.02 -9.86
CA ALA A 326 0.10 -12.04 -9.65
C ALA A 326 -0.20 -10.73 -10.39
N VAL A 327 0.24 -9.61 -9.83
CA VAL A 327 0.28 -8.30 -10.49
C VAL A 327 1.65 -7.68 -10.26
N ASP A 328 2.33 -7.33 -11.35
CA ASP A 328 3.65 -6.68 -11.37
C ASP A 328 3.61 -5.29 -12.03
N ARG A 329 2.43 -4.87 -12.51
CA ARG A 329 2.25 -3.63 -13.26
C ARG A 329 0.82 -3.12 -13.15
N ALA A 330 0.69 -1.80 -13.03
CA ALA A 330 -0.60 -1.14 -13.07
C ALA A 330 -0.48 0.25 -13.69
N GLY A 331 -1.43 0.60 -14.57
CA GLY A 331 -1.45 1.90 -15.25
C GLY A 331 -0.25 2.12 -16.18
N GLY A 332 0.35 1.05 -16.70
CA GLY A 332 1.55 1.12 -17.56
C GLY A 332 2.83 1.47 -16.80
N ILE A 333 2.91 1.10 -15.52
CA ILE A 333 4.08 1.32 -14.66
C ILE A 333 4.28 0.04 -13.86
N ALA A 334 5.44 -0.58 -14.01
CA ALA A 334 5.83 -1.73 -13.18
C ALA A 334 5.81 -1.33 -11.70
N LEU A 335 5.32 -2.22 -10.84
CA LEU A 335 5.44 -2.04 -9.41
C LEU A 335 6.91 -1.96 -9.05
N THR A 336 7.23 -1.24 -7.99
CA THR A 336 8.57 -1.32 -7.41
C THR A 336 8.51 -1.34 -5.90
N TRP A 337 9.02 -2.44 -5.36
CA TRP A 337 9.09 -2.74 -3.95
C TRP A 337 7.72 -2.57 -3.27
N PRO A 338 6.66 -3.25 -3.77
CA PRO A 338 5.36 -3.20 -3.11
C PRO A 338 5.49 -3.76 -1.70
N ARG A 339 4.83 -3.15 -0.72
CA ARG A 339 4.96 -3.56 0.69
C ARG A 339 3.67 -3.91 1.38
N ASP A 340 2.56 -3.62 0.74
CA ASP A 340 1.26 -4.00 1.23
C ASP A 340 0.33 -4.25 0.04
N ALA A 341 -0.53 -5.25 0.21
CA ALA A 341 -1.63 -5.53 -0.68
C ALA A 341 -2.84 -6.13 0.04
N ASP A 342 -3.97 -5.47 -0.12
CA ASP A 342 -5.22 -5.79 0.54
C ASP A 342 -6.33 -6.17 -0.43
N ARG A 343 -6.92 -7.35 -0.25
CA ARG A 343 -8.11 -7.80 -0.98
C ARG A 343 -9.34 -7.13 -0.39
N LEU A 344 -9.95 -6.26 -1.19
CA LEU A 344 -11.17 -5.56 -0.81
C LEU A 344 -12.41 -6.46 -0.99
N PRO A 345 -13.52 -6.20 -0.25
CA PRO A 345 -14.77 -6.96 -0.37
C PRO A 345 -15.39 -6.96 -1.78
N ASN A 346 -15.08 -5.96 -2.61
CA ASN A 346 -15.53 -5.89 -4.00
C ASN A 346 -14.73 -6.80 -4.96
N GLY A 347 -13.68 -7.46 -4.45
CA GLY A 347 -12.77 -8.34 -5.20
C GLY A 347 -11.58 -7.64 -5.84
N ASN A 348 -11.46 -6.32 -5.71
CA ASN A 348 -10.28 -5.57 -6.11
C ASN A 348 -9.17 -5.70 -5.07
N THR A 349 -7.95 -5.36 -5.46
CA THR A 349 -6.78 -5.35 -4.57
C THR A 349 -6.26 -3.92 -4.44
N LEU A 350 -6.15 -3.41 -3.22
CA LEU A 350 -5.43 -2.18 -2.88
C LEU A 350 -3.95 -2.53 -2.71
N ILE A 351 -3.03 -1.70 -3.21
CA ILE A 351 -1.60 -2.00 -3.20
C ILE A 351 -0.80 -0.74 -2.84
N ALA A 352 0.09 -0.87 -1.86
CA ALA A 352 1.15 0.08 -1.56
C ALA A 352 2.34 -0.11 -2.51
N ASP A 353 2.39 0.65 -3.60
CA ASP A 353 3.47 0.62 -4.59
C ASP A 353 4.61 1.58 -4.16
N SER A 354 5.38 1.12 -3.18
CA SER A 354 6.17 1.94 -2.26
C SER A 354 7.17 2.87 -2.95
N ARG A 355 8.02 2.36 -3.86
CA ARG A 355 9.06 3.18 -4.52
C ARG A 355 8.50 4.02 -5.67
N ASN A 356 7.33 3.66 -6.21
CA ASN A 356 6.54 4.54 -7.07
C ASN A 356 5.78 5.60 -6.26
N ARG A 357 5.78 5.52 -4.92
CA ARG A 357 5.23 6.52 -3.99
C ARG A 357 3.75 6.79 -4.23
N ARG A 358 3.00 5.71 -4.48
CA ARG A 358 1.57 5.75 -4.77
C ARG A 358 0.86 4.58 -4.10
N VAL A 359 -0.43 4.76 -3.86
CA VAL A 359 -1.36 3.67 -3.57
C VAL A 359 -2.23 3.48 -4.80
N ILE A 360 -2.47 2.23 -5.20
CA ILE A 360 -3.28 1.88 -6.37
C ILE A 360 -4.33 0.86 -5.98
N GLU A 361 -5.49 0.88 -6.63
CA GLU A 361 -6.47 -0.21 -6.58
C GLU A 361 -6.56 -0.84 -7.95
N VAL A 362 -6.46 -2.17 -8.01
CA VAL A 362 -6.56 -2.97 -9.24
C VAL A 362 -7.74 -3.92 -9.19
N ASN A 363 -8.39 -4.15 -10.32
CA ASN A 363 -9.42 -5.19 -10.41
C ASN A 363 -8.80 -6.59 -10.53
N SER A 364 -9.66 -7.60 -10.67
CA SER A 364 -9.20 -9.00 -10.70
C SER A 364 -8.31 -9.39 -11.89
N ARG A 365 -8.27 -8.54 -12.92
CA ARG A 365 -7.40 -8.68 -14.10
C ARG A 365 -6.11 -7.85 -14.00
N GLY A 366 -5.85 -7.22 -12.85
CA GLY A 366 -4.70 -6.34 -12.63
C GLY A 366 -4.85 -4.95 -13.25
N GLU A 367 -6.03 -4.59 -13.76
CA GLU A 367 -6.24 -3.25 -14.32
C GLU A 367 -6.47 -2.23 -13.20
N MET A 368 -5.72 -1.12 -13.24
CA MET A 368 -5.89 -0.02 -12.28
C MET A 368 -7.28 0.62 -12.42
N VAL A 369 -8.00 0.71 -11.31
CA VAL A 369 -9.32 1.35 -11.21
C VAL A 369 -9.29 2.60 -10.33
N TRP A 370 -8.30 2.76 -9.46
CA TRP A 370 -8.08 3.96 -8.65
C TRP A 370 -6.60 4.11 -8.30
N ASN A 371 -6.15 5.34 -8.00
CA ASN A 371 -4.84 5.61 -7.42
C ASN A 371 -4.79 6.98 -6.74
N VAL A 372 -3.79 7.16 -5.86
CA VAL A 372 -3.40 8.44 -5.27
C VAL A 372 -1.88 8.55 -5.16
N SER A 373 -1.32 9.77 -5.33
CA SER A 373 0.11 10.02 -5.15
C SER A 373 0.43 10.38 -3.70
N VAL A 374 1.09 9.47 -2.99
CA VAL A 374 1.57 9.69 -1.62
C VAL A 374 2.80 10.58 -1.64
N GLY A 375 3.69 10.41 -2.62
CA GLY A 375 4.86 11.26 -2.80
C GLY A 375 4.52 12.75 -2.96
N ALA A 376 3.44 13.08 -3.67
CA ALA A 376 2.95 14.45 -3.79
C ALA A 376 2.24 14.95 -2.52
N ALA A 377 1.60 14.04 -1.78
CA ALA A 377 0.88 14.35 -0.55
C ALA A 377 1.82 14.54 0.66
N ALA A 378 2.94 13.83 0.70
CA ALA A 378 3.95 13.91 1.77
C ALA A 378 4.49 15.34 1.87
N LYS A 379 4.41 15.94 3.08
CA LYS A 379 4.94 17.30 3.32
C LYS A 379 6.47 17.32 3.33
N HIS A 380 7.05 16.23 3.81
CA HIS A 380 8.48 16.04 4.03
C HIS A 380 8.82 14.58 3.74
N GLY A 381 10.10 14.31 3.47
CA GLY A 381 10.56 12.97 3.12
C GLY A 381 10.20 12.53 1.70
N PRO A 382 10.64 11.33 1.29
CA PRO A 382 10.40 10.79 -0.04
C PRO A 382 8.98 10.26 -0.27
N GLY A 383 8.16 10.06 0.77
CA GLY A 383 6.79 9.55 0.62
C GLY A 383 6.74 8.06 0.27
N ILE A 384 7.58 7.25 0.91
CA ILE A 384 7.63 5.80 0.71
C ILE A 384 6.48 5.18 1.49
N VAL A 385 5.48 4.71 0.74
CA VAL A 385 4.31 4.01 1.29
C VAL A 385 4.78 2.74 1.98
N TYR A 386 4.34 2.50 3.22
CA TYR A 386 4.54 1.22 3.90
C TYR A 386 3.26 0.41 3.79
N GLU A 387 2.16 1.00 4.26
CA GLU A 387 0.85 0.37 4.43
C GLU A 387 -0.25 1.26 3.81
N ALA A 388 -1.31 0.66 3.26
CA ALA A 388 -2.43 1.40 2.72
C ALA A 388 -3.76 0.68 2.86
N ASP A 389 -4.65 1.34 3.62
CA ASP A 389 -5.80 0.68 4.18
C ASP A 389 -7.12 1.38 3.76
N ARG A 390 -8.13 0.62 3.31
CA ARG A 390 -9.38 1.18 2.73
C ARG A 390 -10.42 1.40 3.82
N LEU A 391 -10.96 2.60 3.96
CA LEU A 391 -12.01 2.87 4.95
C LEU A 391 -13.43 2.72 4.37
N PRO A 392 -14.42 2.27 5.19
CA PRO A 392 -14.32 1.93 6.61
C PRO A 392 -13.88 0.48 6.88
N TYR A 393 -13.43 -0.23 5.85
CA TYR A 393 -13.12 -1.65 5.89
C TYR A 393 -11.98 -1.96 6.86
N GLY A 394 -10.89 -1.20 6.76
CA GLY A 394 -9.65 -1.46 7.48
C GLY A 394 -8.92 -2.69 6.94
N GLU A 395 -7.81 -3.00 7.59
CA GLU A 395 -7.03 -4.20 7.40
C GLU A 395 -7.88 -5.43 7.74
N TYR A 396 -8.10 -6.29 6.75
CA TYR A 396 -8.91 -7.49 6.89
C TYR A 396 -8.04 -8.74 6.83
N ALA A 397 -7.59 -9.24 7.97
CA ALA A 397 -7.13 -10.62 8.04
C ALA A 397 -8.35 -11.55 8.21
N GLY A 398 -8.55 -12.51 7.29
CA GLY A 398 -9.58 -13.54 7.43
C GLY A 398 -9.34 -14.44 8.65
N SER A 399 -10.32 -15.29 9.01
CA SER A 399 -10.14 -16.24 10.12
C SER A 399 -9.44 -17.52 9.66
N TYR A 400 -8.46 -17.96 10.45
CA TYR A 400 -7.85 -19.28 10.34
C TYR A 400 -8.61 -20.29 11.20
N ASP A 401 -9.24 -21.28 10.57
CA ASP A 401 -10.02 -22.35 11.23
C ASP A 401 -9.25 -23.71 11.33
N GLY A 402 -7.92 -23.71 11.17
CA GLY A 402 -7.11 -24.92 11.33
C GLY A 402 -7.33 -26.00 10.27
N GLY A 403 -7.59 -25.62 9.02
CA GLY A 403 -7.80 -26.57 7.91
C GLY A 403 -9.15 -27.30 7.91
N SER A 404 -10.05 -27.00 8.86
CA SER A 404 -11.38 -27.62 8.94
C SER A 404 -12.45 -26.63 8.52
N THR A 405 -12.66 -26.48 7.22
CA THR A 405 -13.90 -25.87 6.73
C THR A 405 -15.09 -26.75 7.14
N GLY A 406 -15.79 -26.33 8.20
CA GLY A 406 -17.07 -26.91 8.60
C GLY A 406 -18.10 -26.70 7.50
N THR A 407 -18.15 -27.61 6.54
CA THR A 407 -19.13 -27.62 5.45
C THR A 407 -20.33 -28.47 5.86
N ASP A 408 -21.53 -27.96 5.62
CA ASP A 408 -22.71 -28.81 5.64
C ASP A 408 -22.67 -29.85 4.51
N ALA A 409 -23.61 -30.79 4.48
CA ALA A 409 -23.68 -31.84 3.46
C ALA A 409 -23.84 -31.31 2.02
N ASN A 410 -23.88 -29.99 1.82
CA ASN A 410 -24.05 -29.31 0.56
C ASN A 410 -22.89 -28.34 0.22
N GLY A 411 -21.81 -28.32 1.02
CA GLY A 411 -20.61 -27.51 0.77
C GLY A 411 -20.72 -26.05 1.19
N THR A 412 -21.69 -25.70 2.04
CA THR A 412 -21.91 -24.33 2.51
C THR A 412 -21.28 -24.14 3.88
N VAL A 413 -20.54 -23.04 4.08
CA VAL A 413 -19.97 -22.65 5.39
C VAL A 413 -21.11 -22.34 6.36
N THR A 414 -21.11 -22.99 7.53
CA THR A 414 -22.14 -22.74 8.55
C THR A 414 -21.82 -21.47 9.33
N ASP A 415 -22.53 -20.38 9.02
CA ASP A 415 -22.50 -19.11 9.76
C ASP A 415 -23.29 -19.25 11.07
N ASP A 416 -22.63 -19.09 12.23
CA ASP A 416 -23.25 -19.14 13.56
C ASP A 416 -23.93 -17.82 13.96
N GLY A 417 -23.99 -16.84 13.05
CA GLY A 417 -24.73 -15.59 13.23
C GLY A 417 -24.03 -14.60 14.17
N SER A 418 -22.75 -14.81 14.46
CA SER A 418 -21.89 -13.89 15.21
C SER A 418 -20.75 -13.41 14.32
N ALA A 419 -21.05 -12.63 13.28
CA ALA A 419 -20.06 -12.05 12.39
C ALA A 419 -19.28 -10.91 13.08
N THR A 420 -18.01 -11.16 13.42
CA THR A 420 -16.96 -10.16 13.62
C THR A 420 -16.17 -10.00 12.30
N ALA A 421 -15.45 -8.89 12.11
CA ALA A 421 -14.71 -8.58 10.88
C ALA A 421 -13.81 -9.73 10.37
N THR A 422 -13.25 -10.51 11.30
CA THR A 422 -12.39 -11.68 11.03
C THR A 422 -13.12 -12.86 10.36
N LYS A 423 -14.46 -12.94 10.34
CA LYS A 423 -15.19 -14.15 9.90
C LYS A 423 -15.61 -14.21 8.43
N THR A 424 -15.36 -13.18 7.62
CA THR A 424 -15.82 -13.19 6.21
C THR A 424 -14.68 -13.60 5.27
N PRO A 425 -14.78 -14.75 4.57
CA PRO A 425 -13.80 -15.09 3.53
C PRO A 425 -13.77 -14.02 2.44
N LEU A 426 -12.59 -13.46 2.19
CA LEU A 426 -12.40 -12.47 1.14
C LEU A 426 -12.40 -13.13 -0.25
N PRO A 427 -12.74 -12.39 -1.33
CA PRO A 427 -12.73 -12.95 -2.68
C PRO A 427 -11.34 -13.44 -3.09
N ARG A 428 -11.22 -14.74 -3.38
CA ARG A 428 -9.99 -15.37 -3.87
C ARG A 428 -9.91 -15.36 -5.40
N MET A 429 -8.70 -15.24 -5.92
CA MET A 429 -8.41 -15.41 -7.33
C MET A 429 -8.26 -16.89 -7.70
N THR A 430 -8.28 -17.16 -9.00
CA THR A 430 -7.96 -18.49 -9.54
C THR A 430 -6.92 -18.33 -10.64
N ALA A 431 -6.20 -19.41 -10.94
CA ALA A 431 -5.24 -19.44 -12.04
C ALA A 431 -5.82 -19.00 -13.40
N ALA A 432 -7.14 -19.12 -13.61
CA ALA A 432 -7.79 -18.64 -14.85
C ALA A 432 -7.78 -17.11 -15.01
N ASN A 433 -7.57 -16.36 -13.92
CA ASN A 433 -7.44 -14.91 -13.94
C ASN A 433 -6.03 -14.44 -14.34
N SER A 434 -5.05 -15.35 -14.48
CA SER A 434 -3.64 -15.08 -14.84
C SER A 434 -3.40 -14.77 -16.32
N SER A 435 -4.37 -14.19 -17.05
CA SER A 435 -4.29 -14.06 -18.52
C SER A 435 -3.17 -13.16 -19.08
N ALA A 436 -2.28 -12.63 -18.23
CA ALA A 436 -0.99 -12.11 -18.62
C ALA A 436 0.11 -13.05 -18.07
N GLY A 437 0.81 -13.76 -18.95
CA GLY A 437 1.98 -14.54 -18.56
C GLY A 437 3.02 -13.67 -17.85
N LEU A 438 3.79 -14.31 -16.96
CA LEU A 438 4.88 -13.76 -16.11
C LEU A 438 6.07 -13.18 -16.89
N THR A 439 5.83 -12.45 -17.98
CA THR A 439 6.86 -11.88 -18.83
C THR A 439 6.53 -10.43 -19.15
N ALA A 440 7.34 -9.52 -18.59
CA ALA A 440 7.33 -8.10 -18.89
C ALA A 440 7.63 -7.85 -20.38
N PRO A 441 6.84 -7.01 -21.08
CA PRO A 441 7.28 -6.40 -22.32
C PRO A 441 8.16 -5.19 -21.98
N ASP A 442 9.39 -5.22 -22.49
CA ASP A 442 10.30 -4.08 -22.60
C ASP A 442 9.79 -3.13 -23.69
N ASP A 443 9.29 -1.95 -23.29
CA ASP A 443 9.28 -0.71 -24.09
C ASP A 443 8.66 0.43 -23.24
N GLU A 444 9.34 0.86 -22.17
CA GLU A 444 8.93 2.04 -21.35
C GLU A 444 10.08 3.06 -21.24
N ILE A 445 9.73 4.35 -21.14
CA ILE A 445 10.70 5.44 -20.88
C ILE A 445 10.47 5.91 -19.43
N PRO A 446 11.33 5.53 -18.46
CA PRO A 446 11.05 5.63 -17.02
C PRO A 446 10.60 7.02 -16.52
N LEU A 447 11.13 8.10 -17.11
CA LEU A 447 10.79 9.48 -16.74
C LEU A 447 9.35 9.87 -17.12
N LEU A 448 8.78 9.30 -18.19
CA LEU A 448 7.43 9.62 -18.62
C LEU A 448 6.38 8.84 -17.82
N SER A 449 6.68 7.60 -17.47
CA SER A 449 5.81 6.73 -16.67
C SER A 449 5.60 7.34 -15.28
N GLU A 450 6.67 7.72 -14.59
CA GLU A 450 6.58 8.42 -13.28
C GLU A 450 5.78 9.73 -13.36
N ALA A 451 6.00 10.52 -14.42
CA ALA A 451 5.29 11.78 -14.60
C ALA A 451 3.78 11.57 -14.84
N VAL A 452 3.40 10.51 -15.56
CA VAL A 452 2.00 10.11 -15.75
C VAL A 452 1.35 9.68 -14.43
N ALA A 453 2.00 8.78 -13.67
CA ALA A 453 1.49 8.37 -12.35
C ALA A 453 1.35 9.56 -11.41
N GLY A 454 2.35 10.46 -11.37
CA GLY A 454 2.31 11.67 -10.56
C GLY A 454 1.12 12.56 -10.95
N LEU A 455 0.87 12.75 -12.24
CA LEU A 455 -0.27 13.53 -12.73
C LEU A 455 -1.60 12.87 -12.37
N GLN A 456 -1.77 11.57 -12.62
CA GLN A 456 -2.99 10.82 -12.33
C GLN A 456 -3.30 10.75 -10.83
N GLY A 457 -2.27 10.54 -10.01
CA GLY A 457 -2.40 10.44 -8.56
C GLY A 457 -2.57 11.78 -7.85
N THR A 458 -2.20 12.88 -8.49
CA THR A 458 -2.36 14.24 -7.94
C THR A 458 -3.67 14.89 -8.40
N PHE A 459 -4.04 14.70 -9.67
CA PHE A 459 -5.14 15.42 -10.30
C PHE A 459 -6.27 14.45 -10.67
N ALA A 460 -7.34 14.47 -9.89
CA ALA A 460 -8.50 13.59 -10.09
C ALA A 460 -9.16 13.70 -11.48
N TRP A 461 -8.95 14.82 -12.20
CA TRP A 461 -9.47 15.03 -13.56
C TRP A 461 -8.60 14.39 -14.66
N VAL A 462 -7.40 13.91 -14.34
CA VAL A 462 -6.54 13.20 -15.30
C VAL A 462 -7.03 11.75 -15.38
N PRO A 463 -7.50 11.28 -16.54
CA PRO A 463 -8.05 9.93 -16.64
C PRO A 463 -6.99 8.84 -16.48
N ILE A 464 -7.38 7.68 -15.96
CA ILE A 464 -6.47 6.53 -15.73
C ILE A 464 -5.89 5.98 -17.06
N TRP A 465 -6.58 6.18 -18.19
CA TRP A 465 -6.07 5.80 -19.51
C TRP A 465 -5.02 6.75 -20.09
N PHE A 466 -4.78 7.91 -19.47
CA PHE A 466 -3.77 8.88 -19.92
C PHE A 466 -2.35 8.33 -19.70
N GLY A 467 -1.77 7.69 -20.72
CA GLY A 467 -0.41 7.11 -20.65
C GLY A 467 0.73 8.01 -21.19
N GLU A 468 1.94 7.46 -21.25
CA GLU A 468 3.18 8.17 -21.62
C GLU A 468 3.11 8.89 -22.98
N LEU A 469 2.55 8.22 -24.00
CA LEU A 469 2.39 8.81 -25.33
C LEU A 469 1.49 10.04 -25.32
N HIS A 470 0.49 10.05 -24.43
CA HIS A 470 -0.38 11.21 -24.25
C HIS A 470 0.37 12.37 -23.59
N LEU A 471 1.19 12.08 -22.58
CA LEU A 471 2.05 13.08 -21.95
C LEU A 471 3.07 13.66 -22.94
N ALA A 472 3.77 12.81 -23.68
CA ALA A 472 4.77 13.21 -24.67
C ALA A 472 4.14 14.06 -25.80
N ALA A 473 2.99 13.63 -26.33
CA ALA A 473 2.26 14.40 -27.34
C ALA A 473 1.76 15.75 -26.80
N THR A 474 1.31 15.80 -25.54
CA THR A 474 0.88 17.03 -24.88
C THR A 474 2.05 18.00 -24.69
N ALA A 475 3.19 17.52 -24.20
CA ALA A 475 4.40 18.33 -24.03
C ALA A 475 4.90 18.88 -25.39
N LEU A 476 4.90 18.05 -26.43
CA LEU A 476 5.26 18.46 -27.79
C LEU A 476 4.27 19.48 -28.36
N GLY A 477 2.97 19.28 -28.12
CA GLY A 477 1.92 20.23 -28.51
C GLY A 477 2.10 21.59 -27.85
N LEU A 478 2.37 21.62 -26.54
CA LEU A 478 2.67 22.84 -25.79
C LEU A 478 3.92 23.54 -26.32
N LEU A 479 4.98 22.79 -26.63
CA LEU A 479 6.18 23.35 -27.24
C LEU A 479 5.87 24.04 -28.58
N PHE A 480 5.05 23.42 -29.44
CA PHE A 480 4.64 24.05 -30.71
C PHE A 480 3.80 25.31 -30.50
N VAL A 481 2.91 25.33 -29.51
CA VAL A 481 2.12 26.53 -29.17
C VAL A 481 3.03 27.64 -28.66
N LEU A 482 3.99 27.35 -27.77
CA LEU A 482 4.93 28.32 -27.23
C LEU A 482 5.84 28.89 -28.33
N VAL A 483 6.50 28.02 -29.10
CA VAL A 483 7.38 28.43 -30.20
C VAL A 483 6.60 29.20 -31.26
N GLY A 484 5.41 28.72 -31.62
CA GLY A 484 4.54 29.38 -32.59
C GLY A 484 4.04 30.75 -32.10
N GLY A 485 3.69 30.86 -30.82
CA GLY A 485 3.29 32.12 -30.18
C GLY A 485 4.41 33.14 -30.12
N VAL A 486 5.63 32.72 -29.78
CA VAL A 486 6.83 33.58 -29.81
C VAL A 486 7.14 34.04 -31.23
N ASP A 487 7.14 33.12 -32.22
CA ASP A 487 7.37 33.47 -33.63
C ASP A 487 6.31 34.45 -34.15
N HIS A 488 5.04 34.25 -33.78
CA HIS A 488 3.95 35.17 -34.13
C HIS A 488 4.12 36.56 -33.49
N LEU A 489 4.49 36.62 -32.20
CA LEU A 489 4.73 37.89 -31.49
C LEU A 489 5.93 38.65 -32.05
N LEU A 490 7.02 37.95 -32.38
CA LEU A 490 8.20 38.55 -32.99
C LEU A 490 7.90 39.08 -34.40
N ALA A 491 7.16 38.31 -35.20
CA ALA A 491 6.70 38.73 -36.52
C ALA A 491 5.78 39.97 -36.44
N ALA A 492 4.83 39.99 -35.49
CA ALA A 492 3.94 41.13 -35.28
C ALA A 492 4.67 42.40 -34.81
N ARG A 493 5.84 42.25 -34.16
CA ARG A 493 6.68 43.37 -33.69
C ARG A 493 7.81 43.75 -34.66
N GLY A 494 7.91 43.09 -35.82
CA GLY A 494 8.94 43.36 -36.82
C GLY A 494 10.38 43.01 -36.38
N VAL A 495 10.53 42.10 -35.42
CA VAL A 495 11.84 41.69 -34.89
C VAL A 495 12.28 40.41 -35.60
N SER A 496 13.36 40.48 -36.38
CA SER A 496 13.97 39.31 -37.03
C SER A 496 14.96 38.62 -36.08
N VAL A 497 14.80 37.31 -35.88
CA VAL A 497 15.74 36.50 -35.09
C VAL A 497 17.04 36.28 -35.91
N PRO A 498 18.24 36.53 -35.36
CA PRO A 498 19.50 36.33 -36.07
C PRO A 498 19.72 34.85 -36.44
N GLY A 499 20.16 34.57 -37.67
CA GLY A 499 20.45 33.22 -38.17
C GLY A 499 19.41 32.63 -39.14
N ARG A 500 18.48 33.45 -39.65
CA ARG A 500 17.57 33.10 -40.75
C ARG A 500 17.91 33.92 -42.00
N GLU A 501 18.91 33.46 -42.76
CA GLU A 501 18.93 33.62 -44.23
C GLU A 501 18.55 32.28 -44.87
#